data_AF-A0A8B6HCC6-F1
#
_entry.id   AF-A0A8B6HCC6-F1
#
_cell.length_a   1.000
_cell.length_b   1.000
_cell.length_c   1.000
_cell.angle_alpha   90.00
_cell.angle_beta   90.00
_cell.angle_gamma   90.00
#
_symmetry.space_group_name_H-M   'P 1'
#
loop_
_entity.id
_entity.type
_entity.pdbx_description
1 polymer ?
#
loop_
_entity_poly.entity_id
_entity_poly.type
_entity_poly.pdbx_seq_one_letter_code
_entity_poly.pdbx_strand_id
1 'polypeptide(L)'
;MSQTTRLTDGRKSFEVKKYTFATEVIPRLSCHDPECEERIANGLPVVIPDVNLVSSARHWNIDYLHDNIGDGKFMTYFSSSKKFKYYDDKKCPNVKSFKKPMEQEELTFDEFVQKINKGKSKGQRCYLQQTLNETVGKNIVSDFLGFNWNWVTAQQKKNSFGPLTNNMLLIGQE
;
A
#
# COMPACT_ATOMS: atom_id res chain seq x y z
N MET A 1 17.65 20.34 -9.16
CA MET A 1 17.23 20.47 -7.75
C MET A 1 15.72 20.31 -7.69
N SER A 2 15.21 19.29 -6.99
CA SER A 2 13.76 19.10 -6.83
C SER A 2 13.26 20.11 -5.80
N GLN A 3 12.38 21.02 -6.19
CA GLN A 3 11.71 21.91 -5.25
C GLN A 3 10.68 21.09 -4.45
N THR A 4 10.84 21.03 -3.13
CA THR A 4 9.90 20.40 -2.20
C THR A 4 8.99 21.46 -1.60
N THR A 5 7.71 21.13 -1.45
CA THR A 5 6.74 21.97 -0.72
C THR A 5 6.45 21.29 0.61
N ARG A 6 6.39 22.05 1.71
CA ARG A 6 5.93 21.54 3.00
C ARG A 6 4.41 21.61 3.07
N LEU A 7 3.77 20.48 3.31
CA LEU A 7 2.36 20.41 3.71
C LEU A 7 2.28 20.03 5.19
N THR A 8 1.33 20.60 5.92
CA THR A 8 1.11 20.31 7.35
C THR A 8 -0.28 19.73 7.53
N ASP A 9 -0.41 18.58 8.20
CA ASP A 9 -1.71 17.99 8.55
C ASP A 9 -2.21 18.40 9.96
N GLY A 10 -1.58 19.42 10.54
CA GLY A 10 -1.82 19.87 11.92
C GLY A 10 -1.01 19.14 12.98
N ARG A 11 -0.26 18.06 12.64
CA ARG A 11 0.59 17.31 13.59
C ARG A 11 2.00 17.02 13.07
N LYS A 12 2.20 16.85 11.76
CA LYS A 12 3.51 16.67 11.12
C LYS A 12 3.63 17.46 9.82
N SER A 13 4.84 17.91 9.51
CA SER A 13 5.18 18.49 8.21
C SER A 13 5.67 17.39 7.26
N PHE A 14 5.06 17.28 6.09
CA PHE A 14 5.48 16.37 5.04
C PHE A 14 6.12 17.14 3.89
N GLU A 15 7.23 16.62 3.38
CA GLU A 15 7.84 17.11 2.16
C GLU A 15 7.20 16.43 0.96
N VAL A 16 6.40 17.19 0.19
CA VAL A 16 5.81 16.69 -1.05
C VAL A 16 6.60 17.17 -2.26
N LYS A 17 6.72 16.29 -3.26
CA LYS A 17 7.30 16.64 -4.56
C LYS A 17 6.39 17.65 -5.25
N LYS A 18 6.98 18.71 -5.81
CA LYS A 18 6.26 19.68 -6.63
C LYS A 18 6.04 19.13 -8.04
N TYR A 19 4.81 19.20 -8.50
CA TYR A 19 4.42 18.90 -9.87
C TYR A 19 3.91 20.17 -10.57
N THR A 20 3.80 20.12 -11.90
CA THR A 20 3.43 21.28 -12.73
C THR A 20 1.93 21.46 -12.91
N PHE A 21 1.11 20.52 -12.41
CA PHE A 21 -0.34 20.56 -12.51
C PHE A 21 -0.96 20.99 -11.17
N ALA A 22 -2.12 21.63 -11.24
CA ALA A 22 -2.92 21.97 -10.07
C ALA A 22 -3.54 20.70 -9.45
N THR A 23 -3.83 20.77 -8.15
CA THR A 23 -4.47 19.68 -7.39
C THR A 23 -5.62 20.23 -6.58
N GLU A 24 -6.64 19.41 -6.36
CA GLU A 24 -7.73 19.68 -5.44
C GLU A 24 -7.61 18.81 -4.19
N VAL A 25 -8.19 19.26 -3.07
CA VAL A 25 -8.18 18.51 -1.82
C VAL A 25 -9.27 17.45 -1.87
N ILE A 26 -8.89 16.18 -1.67
CA ILE A 26 -9.86 15.10 -1.49
C ILE A 26 -10.59 15.30 -0.15
N PRO A 27 -11.93 15.33 -0.11
CA PRO A 27 -12.67 15.53 1.12
C PRO A 27 -12.41 14.43 2.15
N ARG A 28 -12.38 14.84 3.42
CA ARG A 28 -12.25 13.96 4.58
C ARG A 28 -13.59 13.95 5.30
N LEU A 29 -14.37 12.89 5.15
CA LEU A 29 -15.75 12.81 5.64
C LEU A 29 -15.92 11.59 6.55
N SER A 30 -16.82 11.69 7.54
CA SER A 30 -17.18 10.55 8.40
C SER A 30 -17.84 9.44 7.57
N CYS A 31 -17.68 8.18 7.98
CA CYS A 31 -18.45 7.07 7.39
C CYS A 31 -19.97 7.16 7.65
N HIS A 32 -20.41 8.08 8.51
CA HIS A 32 -21.83 8.37 8.78
C HIS A 32 -22.36 9.58 8.01
N ASP A 33 -21.49 10.28 7.26
CA ASP A 33 -21.88 11.43 6.45
C ASP A 33 -22.58 10.97 5.15
N PRO A 34 -23.79 11.45 4.83
CA PRO A 34 -24.46 11.14 3.57
C PRO A 34 -23.63 11.50 2.32
N GLU A 35 -22.83 12.57 2.36
CA GLU A 35 -21.94 12.93 1.25
C GLU A 35 -20.84 11.87 1.04
N CYS A 36 -20.36 11.23 2.12
CA CYS A 36 -19.41 10.14 2.00
C CYS A 36 -20.01 8.98 1.19
N GLU A 37 -21.26 8.61 1.47
CA GLU A 37 -21.97 7.56 0.76
C GLU A 37 -22.25 7.93 -0.71
N GLU A 38 -22.66 9.17 -0.97
CA GLU A 38 -22.88 9.67 -2.33
C GLU A 38 -21.59 9.63 -3.17
N ARG A 39 -20.45 10.01 -2.58
CA ARG A 39 -19.15 9.95 -3.26
C ARG A 39 -18.77 8.53 -3.64
N ILE A 40 -18.92 7.57 -2.73
CA ILE A 40 -18.62 6.15 -3.00
C ILE A 40 -19.51 5.64 -4.14
N ALA A 41 -20.82 5.90 -4.08
CA ALA A 41 -21.78 5.46 -5.09
C ALA A 41 -21.49 6.04 -6.49
N ASN A 42 -20.96 7.26 -6.55
CA ASN A 42 -20.60 7.93 -7.81
C ASN A 42 -19.14 7.69 -8.24
N GLY A 43 -18.37 6.85 -7.55
CA GLY A 43 -16.97 6.59 -7.88
C GLY A 43 -16.05 7.79 -7.67
N LEU A 44 -16.42 8.72 -6.79
CA LEU A 44 -15.63 9.89 -6.43
C LEU A 44 -14.73 9.60 -5.22
N PRO A 45 -13.53 10.19 -5.16
CA PRO A 45 -12.61 9.96 -4.04
C PRO A 45 -13.12 10.61 -2.74
N VAL A 46 -12.91 9.91 -1.63
CA VAL A 46 -13.17 10.38 -0.26
C VAL A 46 -12.17 9.72 0.70
N VAL A 47 -11.73 10.44 1.72
CA VAL A 47 -10.94 9.92 2.83
C VAL A 47 -11.85 9.73 4.04
N ILE A 48 -11.92 8.52 4.58
CA ILE A 48 -12.86 8.15 5.65
C ILE A 48 -12.06 7.81 6.93
N PRO A 49 -11.94 8.73 7.91
CA PRO A 49 -10.99 8.57 9.01
C PRO A 49 -11.48 7.67 10.15
N ASP A 50 -12.79 7.48 10.29
CA ASP A 50 -13.47 6.90 11.45
C ASP A 50 -14.11 5.52 11.19
N VAL A 51 -13.93 4.97 10.00
CA VAL A 51 -14.42 3.61 9.64
C VAL A 51 -13.73 2.49 10.41
N ASN A 52 -12.53 2.74 10.96
CA ASN A 52 -11.73 1.76 11.70
C ASN A 52 -11.48 0.45 10.93
N LEU A 53 -11.41 0.53 9.60
CA LEU A 53 -11.36 -0.62 8.68
C LEU A 53 -10.28 -1.64 9.05
N VAL A 54 -9.08 -1.16 9.37
CA VAL A 54 -7.90 -1.97 9.72
C VAL A 54 -7.38 -1.64 11.12
N SER A 55 -8.28 -1.32 12.06
CA SER A 55 -7.90 -0.88 13.42
C SER A 55 -7.02 -1.90 14.15
N SER A 56 -7.30 -3.19 14.00
CA SER A 56 -6.50 -4.31 14.50
C SER A 56 -5.12 -4.44 13.88
N ALA A 57 -4.79 -3.76 12.78
CA ALA A 57 -3.45 -3.78 12.17
C ALA A 57 -2.67 -2.49 12.44
N ARG A 58 -3.19 -1.55 13.24
CA ARG A 58 -2.53 -0.25 13.49
C ARG A 58 -1.21 -0.37 14.26
N HIS A 59 -0.99 -1.47 14.97
CA HIS A 59 0.27 -1.77 15.65
C HIS A 59 1.33 -2.37 14.74
N TRP A 60 0.99 -2.69 13.48
CA TRP A 60 1.96 -3.29 12.57
C TRP A 60 3.13 -2.34 12.31
N ASN A 61 4.31 -2.83 12.63
CA ASN A 61 5.60 -2.23 12.32
C ASN A 61 6.54 -3.34 11.81
N ILE A 62 7.77 -2.99 11.42
CA ILE A 62 8.70 -3.96 10.85
C ILE A 62 9.00 -5.10 11.83
N ASP A 63 9.19 -4.81 13.11
CA ASP A 63 9.53 -5.81 14.12
C ASP A 63 8.36 -6.78 14.36
N TYR A 64 7.14 -6.25 14.52
CA TYR A 64 5.94 -7.07 14.66
C TYR A 64 5.73 -7.95 13.43
N LEU A 65 5.86 -7.39 12.21
CA LEU A 65 5.69 -8.18 10.99
C LEU A 65 6.78 -9.24 10.87
N HIS A 66 8.02 -8.91 11.19
CA HIS A 66 9.13 -9.87 11.18
C HIS A 66 8.83 -11.10 12.05
N ASP A 67 8.30 -10.88 13.25
CA ASP A 67 8.04 -11.97 14.20
C ASP A 67 6.74 -12.74 13.91
N ASN A 68 5.82 -12.19 13.11
CA ASN A 68 4.45 -12.70 13.02
C ASN A 68 3.96 -13.02 11.60
N ILE A 69 4.62 -12.53 10.55
CA ILE A 69 4.11 -12.68 9.17
C ILE A 69 4.31 -14.08 8.61
N GLY A 70 5.18 -14.90 9.22
CA GLY A 70 5.46 -16.28 8.81
C GLY A 70 6.64 -16.40 7.83
N ASP A 71 6.97 -17.64 7.46
CA ASP A 71 8.19 -17.98 6.70
C ASP A 71 8.00 -17.93 5.17
N GLY A 72 6.85 -17.42 4.72
CA GLY A 72 6.55 -17.28 3.29
C GLY A 72 7.55 -16.35 2.58
N LYS A 73 7.62 -16.48 1.25
CA LYS A 73 8.33 -15.52 0.41
C LYS A 73 7.38 -14.43 -0.08
N PHE A 74 7.91 -13.22 -0.18
CA PHE A 74 7.22 -12.00 -0.53
C PHE A 74 7.86 -11.40 -1.78
N MET A 75 7.03 -10.99 -2.75
CA MET A 75 7.53 -10.30 -3.92
C MET A 75 8.04 -8.90 -3.54
N THR A 76 9.34 -8.68 -3.75
CA THR A 76 10.02 -7.42 -3.44
C THR A 76 10.58 -6.81 -4.71
N TYR A 77 10.31 -5.53 -4.90
CA TYR A 77 10.77 -4.75 -6.04
C TYR A 77 11.95 -3.85 -5.66
N PHE A 78 12.88 -3.70 -6.59
CA PHE A 78 14.08 -2.87 -6.42
C PHE A 78 14.20 -1.83 -7.53
N SER A 79 14.48 -0.59 -7.15
CA SER A 79 14.76 0.49 -8.09
C SER A 79 15.96 1.32 -7.63
N SER A 80 16.76 1.80 -8.58
CA SER A 80 17.78 2.84 -8.32
C SER A 80 17.17 4.24 -8.19
N SER A 81 15.85 4.37 -8.39
CA SER A 81 15.11 5.63 -8.32
C SER A 81 13.98 5.59 -7.29
N LYS A 82 13.42 6.75 -6.96
CA LYS A 82 12.18 6.85 -6.15
C LYS A 82 10.89 6.58 -6.96
N LYS A 83 10.99 5.92 -8.12
CA LYS A 83 9.86 5.62 -9.01
C LYS A 83 9.77 4.12 -9.26
N PHE A 84 8.69 3.50 -8.80
CA PHE A 84 8.36 2.10 -9.07
C PHE A 84 7.29 2.05 -10.15
N LYS A 85 7.70 1.85 -11.40
CA LYS A 85 6.77 1.77 -12.53
C LYS A 85 6.42 0.30 -12.78
N TYR A 86 5.21 -0.09 -12.38
CA TYR A 86 4.68 -1.42 -12.65
C TYR A 86 4.72 -1.73 -14.16
N TYR A 87 5.00 -2.99 -14.48
CA TYR A 87 4.91 -3.56 -15.81
C TYR A 87 4.39 -4.98 -15.73
N ASP A 88 3.73 -5.44 -16.79
CA ASP A 88 3.21 -6.81 -16.90
C ASP A 88 4.22 -7.67 -17.67
N ASP A 89 4.91 -8.57 -16.96
CA ASP A 89 5.92 -9.47 -17.51
C ASP A 89 5.41 -10.26 -18.73
N LYS A 90 4.12 -10.63 -18.75
CA LYS A 90 3.53 -11.41 -19.85
C LYS A 90 3.45 -10.61 -21.15
N LYS A 91 3.43 -9.27 -21.06
CA LYS A 91 3.36 -8.37 -22.22
C LYS A 91 4.74 -7.92 -22.70
N CYS A 92 5.78 -8.06 -21.88
CA CYS A 92 7.14 -7.62 -22.23
C CYS A 92 7.72 -8.27 -23.51
N PRO A 93 7.53 -9.57 -23.79
CA PRO A 93 8.08 -10.19 -25.00
C PRO A 93 7.60 -9.52 -26.31
N ASN A 94 6.42 -8.89 -26.28
CA ASN A 94 5.83 -8.21 -27.44
C ASN A 94 6.48 -6.84 -27.72
N VAL A 95 7.32 -6.32 -26.81
CA VAL A 95 7.93 -4.99 -26.92
C VAL A 95 9.44 -5.10 -26.69
N LYS A 96 10.18 -5.51 -27.72
CA LYS A 96 11.64 -5.77 -27.64
C LYS A 96 12.48 -4.59 -27.14
N SER A 97 12.02 -3.36 -27.36
CA SER A 97 12.70 -2.13 -26.92
C SER A 97 12.43 -1.77 -25.46
N PHE A 98 11.48 -2.44 -24.79
CA PHE A 98 11.12 -2.14 -23.40
C PHE A 98 12.24 -2.61 -22.46
N LYS A 99 12.77 -1.67 -21.67
CA LYS A 99 13.71 -1.96 -20.59
C LYS A 99 12.97 -1.92 -19.26
N LYS A 100 13.06 -3.02 -18.50
CA LYS A 100 12.43 -3.12 -17.19
C LYS A 100 12.97 -2.00 -16.26
N PRO A 101 12.09 -1.17 -15.68
CA PRO A 101 12.50 -0.02 -14.86
C PRO A 101 12.86 -0.40 -13.41
N MET A 102 12.64 -1.66 -13.04
CA MET A 102 12.85 -2.21 -11.72
C MET A 102 13.16 -3.71 -11.84
N GLU A 103 13.82 -4.25 -10.84
CA GLU A 103 14.05 -5.68 -10.64
C GLU A 103 13.05 -6.21 -9.60
N GLN A 104 12.80 -7.52 -9.61
CA GLN A 104 11.94 -8.18 -8.63
C GLN A 104 12.56 -9.48 -8.15
N GLU A 105 12.40 -9.80 -6.86
CA GLU A 105 12.93 -10.99 -6.20
C GLU A 105 11.91 -11.48 -5.17
N GLU A 106 11.75 -12.81 -5.04
CA GLU A 106 10.98 -13.42 -3.95
C GLU A 106 11.87 -13.64 -2.74
N LEU A 107 11.59 -12.92 -1.66
CA LEU A 107 12.40 -12.90 -0.43
C LEU A 107 11.60 -13.31 0.78
N THR A 108 12.21 -13.99 1.76
CA THR A 108 11.62 -14.07 3.10
C THR A 108 11.54 -12.66 3.73
N PHE A 109 10.73 -12.50 4.77
CA PHE A 109 10.63 -11.20 5.43
C PHE A 109 11.95 -10.75 6.07
N ASP A 110 12.71 -11.69 6.67
CA ASP A 110 14.07 -11.41 7.18
C ASP A 110 15.01 -10.93 6.07
N GLU A 111 15.04 -11.63 4.93
CA GLU A 111 15.85 -11.21 3.77
C GLU A 111 15.47 -9.80 3.28
N PHE A 112 14.17 -9.49 3.26
CA PHE A 112 13.66 -8.15 2.93
C PHE A 112 14.15 -7.09 3.92
N VAL A 113 14.06 -7.34 5.24
CA VAL A 113 14.55 -6.42 6.27
C VAL A 113 16.06 -6.19 6.14
N GLN A 114 16.83 -7.25 5.90
CA GLN A 114 18.26 -7.15 5.66
C GLN A 114 18.57 -6.33 4.40
N LYS A 115 17.81 -6.50 3.30
CA LYS A 115 17.98 -5.74 2.06
C LYS A 115 17.61 -4.27 2.22
N ILE A 116 16.55 -3.95 2.98
CA ILE A 116 16.23 -2.56 3.35
C ILE A 116 17.42 -1.90 4.06
N ASN A 117 18.00 -2.58 5.04
CA ASN A 117 19.09 -2.02 5.85
C ASN A 117 20.38 -1.87 5.04
N LYS A 118 20.74 -2.85 4.20
CA LYS A 118 21.92 -2.81 3.32
C LYS A 118 21.75 -1.84 2.15
N GLY A 119 20.55 -1.73 1.57
CA GLY A 119 20.26 -0.92 0.38
C GLY A 119 20.28 0.59 0.63
N LYS A 120 19.99 1.03 1.87
CA LYS A 120 20.03 2.43 2.29
C LYS A 120 21.38 3.10 1.98
N SER A 121 22.50 2.40 2.18
CA SER A 121 23.85 2.94 1.93
C SER A 121 24.22 3.02 0.44
N LYS A 122 23.54 2.26 -0.43
CA LYS A 122 23.82 2.20 -1.87
C LYS A 122 22.85 3.00 -2.73
N GLY A 123 21.90 3.71 -2.12
CA GLY A 123 20.88 4.47 -2.84
C GLY A 123 19.80 3.63 -3.53
N GLN A 124 19.85 2.30 -3.38
CA GLN A 124 18.81 1.39 -3.87
C GLN A 124 17.54 1.55 -3.03
N ARG A 125 16.37 1.45 -3.67
CA ARG A 125 15.05 1.50 -3.03
C ARG A 125 14.38 0.15 -3.14
N CYS A 126 13.74 -0.27 -2.04
CA CYS A 126 13.01 -1.53 -1.93
C CYS A 126 11.51 -1.24 -1.73
N TYR A 127 10.66 -2.07 -2.32
CA TYR A 127 9.22 -2.00 -2.14
C TYR A 127 8.63 -3.41 -2.14
N LEU A 128 8.13 -3.87 -0.99
CA LEU A 128 7.44 -5.14 -0.87
C LEU A 128 5.97 -4.95 -1.25
N GLN A 129 5.48 -5.80 -2.16
CA GLN A 129 4.07 -5.86 -2.54
C GLN A 129 3.64 -7.32 -2.55
N GLN A 130 2.79 -7.71 -1.61
CA GLN A 130 2.36 -9.10 -1.48
C GLN A 130 0.86 -9.20 -1.25
N THR A 131 0.21 -10.14 -1.95
CA THR A 131 -1.15 -10.54 -1.57
C THR A 131 -1.10 -11.30 -0.26
N LEU A 132 -1.84 -10.85 0.75
CA LEU A 132 -2.06 -11.60 1.98
C LEU A 132 -2.88 -12.86 1.64
N ASN A 133 -2.35 -14.03 2.02
CA ASN A 133 -2.93 -15.34 1.75
C ASN A 133 -2.81 -16.22 3.02
N GLU A 134 -3.22 -17.48 2.94
CA GLU A 134 -3.23 -18.41 4.09
C GLU A 134 -1.84 -18.77 4.63
N THR A 135 -0.75 -18.34 3.97
CA THR A 135 0.62 -18.59 4.44
C THR A 135 1.09 -17.60 5.50
N VAL A 136 0.30 -16.56 5.80
CA VAL A 136 0.63 -15.60 6.86
C VAL A 136 0.47 -16.21 8.25
N GLY A 137 1.32 -15.78 9.18
CA GLY A 137 1.30 -16.31 10.55
C GLY A 137 -0.01 -16.02 11.31
N LYS A 138 -0.27 -16.83 12.34
CA LYS A 138 -1.54 -16.85 13.10
C LYS A 138 -1.96 -15.49 13.66
N ASN A 139 -0.99 -14.67 14.08
CA ASN A 139 -1.29 -13.34 14.63
C ASN A 139 -1.73 -12.35 13.55
N ILE A 140 -1.17 -12.46 12.33
CA ILE A 140 -1.66 -11.70 11.17
C ILE A 140 -3.08 -12.13 10.78
N VAL A 141 -3.38 -13.43 10.84
CA VAL A 141 -4.75 -13.93 10.64
C VAL A 141 -5.71 -13.35 11.68
N SER A 142 -5.31 -13.34 12.96
CA SER A 142 -6.11 -12.74 14.03
C SER A 142 -6.40 -11.25 13.76
N ASP A 143 -5.37 -10.48 13.39
CA ASP A 143 -5.54 -9.06 13.05
C ASP A 143 -6.47 -8.88 11.84
N PHE A 144 -6.30 -9.71 10.80
CA PHE A 144 -7.14 -9.69 9.60
C PHE A 144 -8.62 -9.98 9.91
N LEU A 145 -8.91 -10.96 10.78
CA LEU A 145 -10.27 -11.24 11.24
C LEU A 145 -10.87 -10.08 12.04
N GLY A 146 -10.02 -9.27 12.68
CA GLY A 146 -10.40 -8.05 13.40
C GLY A 146 -10.71 -6.83 12.53
N PHE A 147 -10.57 -6.92 11.19
CA PHE A 147 -10.95 -5.83 10.29
C PHE A 147 -12.46 -5.56 10.36
N ASN A 148 -12.87 -4.35 9.99
CA ASN A 148 -14.29 -3.98 9.95
C ASN A 148 -14.98 -4.58 8.70
N TRP A 149 -15.11 -5.91 8.70
CA TRP A 149 -15.74 -6.68 7.63
C TRP A 149 -17.20 -6.29 7.42
N ASN A 150 -17.91 -5.96 8.49
CA ASN A 150 -19.31 -5.52 8.44
C ASN A 150 -19.46 -4.27 7.56
N TRP A 151 -18.59 -3.27 7.74
CA TRP A 151 -18.66 -2.06 6.93
C TRP A 151 -18.30 -2.31 5.46
N VAL A 152 -17.18 -3.00 5.18
CA VAL A 152 -16.73 -3.19 3.80
C VAL A 152 -17.67 -4.11 3.00
N THR A 153 -18.24 -5.15 3.63
CA THR A 153 -19.24 -6.03 2.98
C THR A 153 -20.57 -5.31 2.75
N ALA A 154 -20.98 -4.42 3.67
CA ALA A 154 -22.12 -3.55 3.44
C ALA A 154 -21.89 -2.61 2.25
N GLN A 155 -20.71 -2.01 2.13
CA GLN A 155 -20.34 -1.19 0.97
C GLN A 155 -20.32 -1.98 -0.33
N GLN A 156 -19.75 -3.18 -0.32
CA GLN A 156 -19.75 -4.08 -1.46
C GLN A 156 -21.17 -4.36 -1.96
N LYS A 157 -22.08 -4.74 -1.05
CA LYS A 157 -23.48 -5.02 -1.37
C LYS A 157 -24.21 -3.78 -1.86
N LYS A 158 -24.09 -2.65 -1.14
CA LYS A 158 -24.77 -1.39 -1.45
C LYS A 158 -24.40 -0.86 -2.84
N ASN A 159 -23.13 -0.98 -3.21
CA ASN A 159 -22.63 -0.48 -4.49
C ASN A 159 -22.54 -1.57 -5.58
N SER A 160 -23.07 -2.78 -5.31
CA SER A 160 -23.05 -3.91 -6.25
C SER A 160 -21.65 -4.23 -6.79
N PHE A 161 -20.63 -4.12 -5.94
CA PHE A 161 -19.27 -4.48 -6.31
C PHE A 161 -19.12 -6.01 -6.37
N GLY A 162 -18.23 -6.47 -7.27
CA GLY A 162 -17.88 -7.88 -7.37
C GLY A 162 -17.21 -8.44 -6.10
N PRO A 163 -16.92 -9.75 -6.05
CA PRO A 163 -16.25 -10.38 -4.91
C PRO A 163 -14.90 -9.71 -4.63
N LEU A 164 -14.52 -9.64 -3.34
CA LEU A 164 -13.16 -9.27 -2.96
C LEU A 164 -12.19 -10.30 -3.55
N THR A 165 -11.24 -9.83 -4.34
CA THR A 165 -10.26 -10.73 -4.99
C THR A 165 -9.03 -10.93 -4.11
N ASN A 166 -8.43 -9.83 -3.61
CA ASN A 166 -7.14 -9.87 -2.93
C ASN A 166 -7.03 -8.72 -1.91
N ASN A 167 -6.27 -8.95 -0.84
CA ASN A 167 -5.76 -7.89 0.03
C ASN A 167 -4.26 -7.76 -0.21
N MET A 168 -3.78 -6.56 -0.55
CA MET A 168 -2.37 -6.34 -0.87
C MET A 168 -1.67 -5.57 0.26
N LEU A 169 -0.65 -6.20 0.85
CA LEU A 169 0.28 -5.56 1.77
C LEU A 169 1.35 -4.81 0.98
N LEU A 170 1.55 -3.54 1.34
CA LEU A 170 2.50 -2.63 0.69
C LEU A 170 3.44 -2.06 1.75
N ILE A 171 4.74 -2.37 1.67
CA ILE A 171 5.75 -1.82 2.59
C ILE A 171 6.81 -1.08 1.76
N GLY A 172 6.73 0.25 1.79
CA GLY A 172 7.64 1.16 1.11
C GLY A 172 8.65 1.83 2.05
N GLN A 173 9.77 2.25 1.50
CA GLN A 173 10.75 3.10 2.17
C GLN A 173 10.40 4.59 1.97
N GLU A 174 10.64 5.43 2.98
CA GLU A 174 10.59 6.89 2.87
C GLU A 174 11.75 7.50 2.04
#